data_AF-A0A947X9K3-F1
#
_entry.id   AF-A0A947X9K3-F1
#
_cell.length_a   1.000
_cell.length_b   1.000
_cell.length_c   1.000
_cell.angle_alpha   90.00
_cell.angle_beta   90.00
_cell.angle_gamma   90.00
#
_symmetry.space_group_name_H-M   'P 1'
#
loop_
_entity.id
_entity.type
_entity.pdbx_description
1 polymer ?
#
loop_
_entity_poly.entity_id
_entity_poly.type
_entity_poly.pdbx_seq_one_letter_code
_entity_poly.pdbx_strand_id
1 'polypeptide(L)'
;MEYSDEELQSRRSDDEIGAAIEEFFDKVWYNRHQELAYNVENGIETVNPEIWKQAKKAAEKIEAKYPPEELGPYDDFEWGMINGKLSALRWVLGDEWDFLDT
;
A
#
# COMPACT_ATOMS: atom_id res chain seq x y z
N MET A 1 -29.32 -11.88 31.57
CA MET A 1 -28.31 -10.91 31.09
C MET A 1 -28.08 -11.28 29.65
N GLU A 2 -28.97 -10.79 28.79
CA GLU A 2 -28.96 -11.00 27.36
C GLU A 2 -28.18 -9.81 26.80
N TYR A 3 -27.03 -10.08 26.19
CA TYR A 3 -26.29 -9.04 25.49
C TYR A 3 -27.19 -8.57 24.35
N SER A 4 -27.61 -7.29 24.34
CA SER A 4 -28.34 -6.74 23.19
C SER A 4 -27.39 -6.71 21.99
N ASP A 5 -27.93 -6.84 20.78
CA ASP A 5 -27.23 -6.66 19.49
C ASP A 5 -26.61 -5.25 19.30
N GLU A 6 -26.45 -4.50 20.39
CA GLU A 6 -26.31 -3.05 20.50
C GLU A 6 -24.86 -2.61 20.70
N GLU A 7 -23.92 -3.41 20.20
CA GLU A 7 -22.66 -2.88 19.65
C GLU A 7 -22.60 -3.20 18.16
N LEU A 8 -23.67 -2.86 17.42
CA LEU A 8 -23.62 -2.72 15.96
C LEU A 8 -22.44 -1.82 15.61
N GLN A 9 -21.29 -2.42 15.28
CA GLN A 9 -20.12 -1.69 14.80
C GLN A 9 -20.56 -0.88 13.58
N SER A 10 -20.65 0.44 13.75
CA SER A 10 -20.94 1.35 12.65
C SER A 10 -19.87 1.18 11.57
N ARG A 11 -20.28 1.25 10.31
CA ARG A 11 -19.35 1.31 9.17
C ARG A 11 -18.26 2.34 9.45
N ARG A 12 -17.01 2.02 9.12
CA ARG A 12 -15.89 2.96 9.12
C ARG A 12 -16.24 4.20 8.29
N SER A 13 -15.80 5.36 8.73
CA SER A 13 -15.94 6.60 7.97
C SER A 13 -15.11 6.55 6.68
N ASP A 14 -15.50 7.36 5.69
CA ASP A 14 -14.75 7.45 4.43
C ASP A 14 -13.32 7.96 4.68
N ASP A 15 -13.11 8.81 5.70
CA ASP A 15 -11.78 9.27 6.11
C ASP A 15 -10.91 8.13 6.67
N GLU A 16 -11.48 7.27 7.53
CA GLU A 16 -10.77 6.08 8.04
C GLU A 16 -10.43 5.11 6.91
N ILE A 17 -11.35 4.89 5.98
CA ILE A 17 -11.13 4.03 4.80
C ILE A 17 -10.05 4.63 3.90
N GLY A 18 -10.11 5.94 3.65
CA GLY A 18 -9.13 6.67 2.86
C GLY A 18 -7.72 6.60 3.45
N ALA A 19 -7.59 6.77 4.77
CA ALA A 19 -6.32 6.63 5.47
C ALA A 19 -5.74 5.21 5.34
N ALA A 20 -6.59 4.18 5.45
CA ALA A 20 -6.16 2.79 5.26
C ALA A 20 -5.76 2.50 3.80
N ILE A 21 -6.46 3.08 2.82
CA ILE A 21 -6.08 2.99 1.40
C ILE A 21 -4.71 3.63 1.18
N GLU A 22 -4.47 4.83 1.73
CA GLU A 22 -3.17 5.51 1.62
C GLU A 22 -2.04 4.65 2.22
N GLU A 23 -2.29 4.02 3.37
CA GLU A 23 -1.32 3.12 3.99
C GLU A 23 -0.95 1.93 3.09
N PHE A 24 -1.95 1.19 2.60
CA PHE A 24 -1.66 0.03 1.76
C PHE A 24 -1.13 0.42 0.39
N PHE A 25 -1.54 1.58 -0.14
CA PHE A 25 -0.98 2.15 -1.36
C PHE A 25 0.52 2.41 -1.20
N ASP A 26 0.93 3.09 -0.14
CA ASP A 26 2.34 3.39 0.13
C ASP A 26 3.15 2.10 0.23
N LYS A 27 2.64 1.09 0.96
CA LYS A 27 3.31 -0.22 1.12
C LYS A 27 3.45 -0.96 -0.21
N VAL A 28 2.40 -0.98 -1.04
CA VAL A 28 2.44 -1.61 -2.37
C VAL A 28 3.40 -0.88 -3.31
N TRP A 29 3.30 0.45 -3.38
CA TRP A 29 4.19 1.27 -4.20
C TRP A 29 5.65 1.11 -3.79
N TYR A 30 5.93 1.14 -2.49
CA TYR A 30 7.28 1.05 -1.96
C TYR A 30 7.92 -0.29 -2.28
N ASN A 31 7.21 -1.41 -2.07
CA ASN A 31 7.71 -2.73 -2.41
C ASN A 31 8.09 -2.83 -3.91
N ARG A 32 7.21 -2.35 -4.81
CA ARG A 32 7.48 -2.28 -6.26
C ARG A 32 8.64 -1.33 -6.59
N HIS A 33 8.78 -0.23 -5.87
CA HIS A 33 9.90 0.69 -6.02
C HIS A 33 11.24 0.01 -5.67
N GLN A 34 11.28 -0.82 -4.63
CA GLN A 34 12.48 -1.58 -4.27
C GLN A 34 12.86 -2.59 -5.36
N GLU A 35 11.87 -3.27 -5.97
CA GLU A 35 12.11 -4.15 -7.12
C GLU A 35 12.68 -3.37 -8.32
N LEU A 36 12.09 -2.22 -8.63
CA LEU A 36 12.58 -1.34 -9.69
C LEU A 36 14.00 -0.83 -9.38
N ALA A 37 14.28 -0.46 -8.13
CA ALA A 37 15.62 -0.03 -7.70
C ALA A 37 16.65 -1.13 -7.95
N TYR A 38 16.34 -2.36 -7.53
CA TYR A 38 17.17 -3.52 -7.80
C TYR A 38 17.41 -3.72 -9.31
N ASN A 39 16.36 -3.63 -10.13
CA ASN A 39 16.48 -3.79 -11.58
C ASN A 39 17.36 -2.71 -12.21
N VAL A 40 17.21 -1.45 -11.78
CA VAL A 40 18.03 -0.32 -12.25
C VAL A 40 19.50 -0.49 -11.84
N GLU A 41 19.77 -0.88 -10.60
CA GLU A 41 21.12 -1.10 -10.08
C GLU A 41 21.85 -2.25 -10.81
N ASN A 42 21.10 -3.29 -11.22
CA ASN A 42 21.63 -4.43 -11.95
C ASN A 42 21.59 -4.24 -13.49
N GLY A 43 21.16 -3.07 -13.98
CA GLY A 43 21.09 -2.77 -15.41
C GLY A 43 20.04 -3.57 -16.19
N ILE A 44 19.07 -4.17 -15.49
CA ILE A 44 17.92 -4.89 -16.07
C ILE A 44 16.92 -3.88 -16.66
N GLU A 45 16.74 -2.74 -15.98
CA GLU A 45 15.77 -1.72 -16.37
C GLU A 45 16.42 -0.34 -16.44
N THR A 46 15.93 0.52 -17.34
CA THR A 46 16.40 1.91 -17.49
C THR A 46 15.25 2.86 -17.26
N VAL A 47 15.40 3.73 -16.27
CA VAL A 47 14.40 4.74 -15.91
C VAL A 47 14.92 6.13 -16.29
N ASN A 48 14.02 7.03 -16.67
CA ASN A 48 14.37 8.43 -16.86
C ASN A 48 15.01 9.02 -15.58
N PRO A 49 16.20 9.64 -15.64
CA PRO A 49 16.89 10.11 -14.43
C PRO A 49 16.12 11.10 -13.57
N GLU A 50 15.30 11.97 -14.18
CA GLU A 50 14.50 12.96 -13.43
C GLU A 50 13.30 12.29 -12.74
N ILE A 51 12.64 11.35 -13.41
CA ILE A 51 11.58 10.52 -12.80
C ILE A 51 12.18 9.70 -11.66
N TRP A 52 13.35 9.09 -11.87
CA TRP A 52 14.03 8.29 -10.84
C TRP A 52 14.39 9.11 -9.60
N LYS A 53 14.86 10.34 -9.80
CA LYS A 53 15.13 11.28 -8.71
C LYS A 53 13.87 11.61 -7.90
N GLN A 54 12.72 11.75 -8.55
CA GLN A 54 11.45 12.01 -7.87
C GLN A 54 10.96 10.76 -7.13
N ALA A 55 11.08 9.58 -7.73
CA ALA A 55 10.73 8.31 -7.11
C ALA A 55 11.54 8.07 -5.83
N LYS A 56 12.86 8.28 -5.86
CA LYS A 56 13.69 8.15 -4.64
C LYS A 56 13.27 9.09 -3.52
N LYS A 57 12.90 10.33 -3.83
CA LYS A 57 12.35 11.27 -2.83
C LYS A 57 10.99 10.83 -2.29
N ALA A 58 10.18 10.13 -3.08
CA ALA A 58 8.93 9.56 -2.60
C ALA A 58 9.20 8.37 -1.65
N ALA A 59 10.16 7.51 -1.98
CA ALA A 59 10.61 6.43 -1.11
C ALA A 59 11.13 6.95 0.24
N GLU A 60 11.99 7.97 0.24
CA GLU A 60 12.48 8.62 1.48
C GLU A 60 11.34 9.14 2.37
N LYS A 61 10.24 9.62 1.79
CA LYS A 61 9.07 10.06 2.57
C LYS A 61 8.31 8.89 3.18
N ILE A 62 8.21 7.77 2.47
CA ILE A 62 7.57 6.55 2.98
C ILE A 62 8.41 5.94 4.10
N GLU A 63 9.73 5.87 3.93
CA GLU A 63 10.67 5.43 4.97
C GLU A 63 10.60 6.30 6.24
N ALA A 64 10.32 7.60 6.09
CA ALA A 64 10.11 8.49 7.23
C ALA A 64 8.71 8.36 7.87
N LYS A 65 7.71 7.86 7.13
CA LYS A 65 6.31 7.74 7.55
C LYS A 65 6.05 6.43 8.31
N TYR A 66 6.70 5.33 7.93
CA TYR A 66 6.45 4.00 8.48
C TYR A 66 7.68 3.39 9.17
N PRO A 67 7.47 2.54 10.19
CA PRO A 67 8.54 1.70 10.74
C PRO A 67 9.13 0.78 9.65
N PRO A 68 10.46 0.52 9.65
CA PRO A 68 11.09 -0.36 8.67
C PRO A 68 10.47 -1.75 8.59
N GLU A 69 10.05 -2.31 9.73
CA GLU A 69 9.39 -3.62 9.83
C GLU A 69 8.03 -3.67 9.11
N GLU A 70 7.41 -2.52 8.85
CA GLU A 70 6.15 -2.44 8.12
C GLU A 70 6.33 -2.28 6.61
N LEU A 71 7.56 -2.10 6.12
CA LEU A 71 7.91 -1.89 4.72
C LEU A 71 8.48 -3.14 4.03
N GLY A 72 8.40 -4.28 4.71
CA GLY A 72 8.85 -5.58 4.23
C GLY A 72 10.32 -5.90 4.59
N PRO A 73 10.91 -6.94 3.98
CA PRO A 73 10.33 -7.78 2.94
C PRO A 73 9.10 -8.55 3.43
N TYR A 74 8.11 -8.71 2.56
CA TYR A 74 6.90 -9.48 2.85
C TYR A 74 7.02 -10.89 2.28
N ASP A 75 6.47 -11.88 2.98
CA ASP A 75 6.23 -13.20 2.38
C ASP A 75 5.00 -13.19 1.43
N ASP A 76 4.79 -14.30 0.70
CA ASP A 76 3.68 -14.42 -0.27
C ASP A 76 2.30 -14.19 0.39
N PHE A 77 2.14 -14.59 1.66
CA PHE A 77 0.89 -14.45 2.38
C PHE A 77 0.67 -13.00 2.81
N GLU A 78 1.67 -12.36 3.41
CA GLU A 78 1.66 -10.95 3.80
C GLU A 78 1.41 -10.05 2.59
N TRP A 79 2.12 -10.32 1.49
CA TRP A 79 1.95 -9.59 0.24
C TRP A 79 0.54 -9.75 -0.34
N GLY A 80 0.02 -10.98 -0.35
CA GLY A 80 -1.37 -11.26 -0.74
C GLY A 80 -2.39 -10.52 0.14
N MET A 81 -2.14 -10.47 1.46
CA MET A 81 -2.99 -9.74 2.40
C MET A 81 -2.96 -8.23 2.20
N ILE A 82 -1.80 -7.63 1.93
CA ILE A 82 -1.66 -6.19 1.65
C ILE A 82 -2.44 -5.82 0.39
N ASN A 83 -2.24 -6.56 -0.70
CA ASN A 83 -2.95 -6.31 -1.96
C ASN A 83 -4.46 -6.54 -1.82
N GLY A 84 -4.87 -7.62 -1.13
CA GLY A 84 -6.28 -7.92 -0.88
C GLY A 84 -6.98 -6.84 -0.06
N LYS A 85 -6.33 -6.29 0.97
CA LYS A 85 -6.86 -5.17 1.76
C LYS A 85 -7.01 -3.91 0.91
N LEU A 86 -6.00 -3.56 0.11
CA LEU A 86 -6.07 -2.40 -0.78
C LEU A 86 -7.23 -2.53 -1.79
N SER A 87 -7.31 -3.67 -2.48
CA SER A 87 -8.37 -3.99 -3.46
C SER A 87 -9.76 -3.89 -2.82
N ALA A 88 -9.97 -4.52 -1.66
CA ALA A 88 -11.26 -4.49 -0.97
C ALA A 88 -11.68 -3.07 -0.54
N LEU A 89 -10.74 -2.27 -0.01
CA LEU A 89 -11.05 -0.91 0.44
C LEU A 89 -11.37 0.02 -0.74
N ARG A 90 -10.59 -0.07 -1.82
CA ARG A 90 -10.84 0.67 -3.07
C ARG A 90 -12.17 0.30 -3.72
N TRP A 91 -12.49 -0.99 -3.75
CA TRP A 91 -13.77 -1.49 -4.25
C TRP A 91 -14.97 -0.91 -3.48
N VAL A 92 -14.86 -0.80 -2.15
CA VAL A 92 -15.91 -0.18 -1.32
C VAL A 92 -16.10 1.31 -1.64
N LEU A 93 -15.07 2.00 -2.14
CA LEU A 93 -15.15 3.40 -2.58
C LEU A 93 -15.47 3.57 -4.08
N GLY A 94 -15.68 2.47 -4.81
CA GLY A 94 -16.19 2.49 -6.19
C GLY A 94 -15.18 2.15 -7.28
N ASP A 95 -13.94 1.78 -6.93
CA ASP A 95 -12.99 1.23 -7.90
C ASP A 95 -13.37 -0.22 -8.29
N GLU A 96 -12.81 -0.69 -9.40
CA GLU A 96 -12.97 -2.09 -9.82
C GLU A 96 -12.23 -3.06 -8.91
N TRP A 97 -12.73 -4.29 -8.84
CA TRP A 97 -12.05 -5.36 -8.12
C TRP A 97 -10.65 -5.56 -8.70
N ASP A 98 -9.66 -5.74 -7.83
CA ASP A 98 -8.24 -5.86 -8.15
C ASP A 98 -7.61 -4.61 -8.79
N PHE A 99 -8.20 -3.42 -8.58
CA PHE A 99 -7.56 -2.16 -8.94
C PHE A 99 -6.36 -1.87 -8.01
N LEU A 100 -5.18 -2.35 -8.41
CA LEU A 100 -3.93 -2.29 -7.65
C LEU A 100 -2.90 -1.34 -8.26
N ASP A 101 -3.33 -0.39 -9.11
CA ASP A 101 -2.43 0.61 -9.66
C ASP A 101 -1.91 1.51 -8.54
N THR A 102 -0.58 1.67 -8.54
CA THR A 102 0.17 2.46 -7.56
C THR A 102 1.30 3.22 -8.21
#